data_AF-A0A2V4A0D9-F1
#
_entry.id   AF-A0A2V4A0D9-F1
#
_cell.length_a   1.000
_cell.length_b   1.000
_cell.length_c   1.000
_cell.angle_alpha   90.00
_cell.angle_beta   90.00
_cell.angle_gamma   90.00
#
_symmetry.space_group_name_H-M   'P 1'
#
loop_
_entity.id
_entity.type
_entity.pdbx_description
1 polymer ?
#
loop_
_entity_poly.entity_id
_entity_poly.type
_entity_poly.pdbx_seq_one_letter_code
_entity_poly.pdbx_strand_id
1 'polypeptide(L)'
;MKKFHALDEYTDDDLIIIVYVEKDDWQKDAIAYAKNLLAERGISEDYSKERIKELKVESEALWQKELEDRKTERYSIIRLVFMALFWPREVFWNRYPKRAGYYRKSKQRRIAIGVGLVCSSILVLYSNVTADERYQERIDEINKMAEIDSIATSQIDWSGRYVFIDSSYLSSNKIVWNLELKKEHQSHLGTLTFNDGSKKQVISCIGLLKDELIEFYPDTTYSLDRGGEISYYDRLFTLGRDRKEIYTKWGKLNPFISETRAINQYFGKNPVSESL
;
A
#
# COMPACT_ATOMS: atom_id res chain seq x y z
N MET A 1 25.68 -58.09 38.15
CA MET A 1 25.74 -56.61 38.14
C MET A 1 26.19 -56.17 36.75
N LYS A 2 25.46 -55.29 36.06
CA LYS A 2 25.90 -54.76 34.76
C LYS A 2 27.16 -53.92 34.99
N LYS A 3 28.22 -54.16 34.20
CA LYS A 3 29.42 -53.32 34.21
C LYS A 3 29.20 -52.10 33.33
N PHE A 4 29.61 -50.95 33.82
CA PHE A 4 29.54 -49.68 33.11
C PHE A 4 30.98 -49.16 32.91
N HIS A 5 31.63 -49.57 31.83
CA HIS A 5 33.04 -49.21 31.58
C HIS A 5 33.32 -47.71 31.56
N ALA A 6 32.33 -46.90 31.16
CA ALA A 6 32.45 -45.45 31.20
C ALA A 6 32.57 -44.89 32.63
N LEU A 7 32.02 -45.56 33.66
CA LEU A 7 32.09 -45.12 35.06
C LEU A 7 33.45 -45.42 35.71
N ASP A 8 34.24 -46.33 35.14
CA ASP A 8 35.56 -46.67 35.68
C ASP A 8 36.56 -45.50 35.48
N GLU A 9 36.36 -44.69 34.44
CA GLU A 9 37.18 -43.52 34.10
C GLU A 9 36.79 -42.24 34.86
N TYR A 10 35.66 -42.25 35.59
CA TYR A 10 35.11 -41.06 36.22
C TYR A 10 35.87 -40.71 37.51
N THR A 11 35.95 -39.41 37.80
CA THR A 11 36.58 -38.92 39.03
C THR A 11 35.69 -39.22 40.24
N ASP A 12 36.27 -39.15 41.44
CA ASP A 12 35.54 -39.42 42.67
C ASP A 12 34.37 -38.44 42.88
N ASP A 13 34.56 -37.17 42.52
CA ASP A 13 33.51 -36.15 42.56
C ASP A 13 32.37 -36.48 41.57
N ASP A 14 32.68 -36.95 40.36
CA ASP A 14 31.66 -37.36 39.37
C ASP A 14 30.83 -38.55 39.88
N LEU A 15 31.48 -39.54 40.50
CA LEU A 15 30.81 -40.70 41.08
C LEU A 15 29.92 -40.29 42.26
N ILE A 16 30.38 -39.38 43.12
CA ILE A 16 29.60 -38.82 44.24
C ILE A 16 28.37 -38.08 43.70
N ILE A 17 28.51 -37.24 42.66
CA ILE A 17 27.40 -36.56 42.01
C ILE A 17 26.38 -37.58 41.46
N ILE A 18 26.85 -38.66 40.84
CA ILE A 18 25.98 -39.69 40.28
C ILE A 18 25.15 -40.39 41.36
N VAL A 19 25.73 -40.61 42.53
CA VAL A 19 25.08 -41.30 43.66
C VAL A 19 24.03 -40.43 44.36
N TYR A 20 24.26 -39.11 44.46
CA TYR A 20 23.48 -38.22 45.33
C TYR A 20 22.59 -37.19 44.61
N VAL A 21 22.66 -37.05 43.28
CA VAL A 21 21.69 -36.25 42.51
C VAL A 21 20.40 -37.05 42.30
N GLU A 22 19.23 -36.40 42.44
CA GLU A 22 17.92 -37.02 42.22
C GLU A 22 17.82 -37.63 40.82
N LYS A 23 17.42 -38.91 40.77
CA LYS A 23 17.51 -39.71 39.56
C LYS A 23 16.39 -40.75 39.48
N ASP A 24 15.88 -40.95 38.26
CA ASP A 24 14.79 -41.87 37.94
C ASP A 24 15.17 -43.33 38.20
N ASP A 25 14.15 -44.19 38.29
CA ASP A 25 14.30 -45.63 38.57
C ASP A 25 15.24 -46.38 37.61
N TRP A 26 15.40 -45.91 36.36
CA TRP A 26 16.28 -46.54 35.37
C TRP A 26 17.78 -46.32 35.65
N GLN A 27 18.13 -45.41 36.57
CA GLN A 27 19.52 -45.08 36.91
C GLN A 27 20.03 -45.84 38.16
N LYS A 28 19.19 -46.68 38.78
CA LYS A 28 19.52 -47.45 40.00
C LYS A 28 20.74 -48.36 39.85
N ASP A 29 20.88 -49.03 38.70
CA ASP A 29 22.02 -49.92 38.42
C ASP A 29 23.35 -49.14 38.36
N ALA A 30 23.33 -47.94 37.78
CA ALA A 30 24.49 -47.07 37.68
C ALA A 30 24.87 -46.49 39.05
N ILE A 31 23.88 -46.13 39.88
CA ILE A 31 24.10 -45.68 41.26
C ILE A 31 24.72 -46.78 42.11
N ALA A 32 24.21 -48.02 42.01
CA ALA A 32 24.75 -49.16 42.74
C ALA A 32 26.20 -49.45 42.33
N TYR A 33 26.49 -49.37 41.02
CA TYR A 33 27.85 -49.54 40.50
C TYR A 33 28.80 -48.44 40.99
N ALA A 34 28.37 -47.18 40.94
CA ALA A 34 29.15 -46.05 41.44
C ALA A 34 29.43 -46.12 42.95
N LYS A 35 28.46 -46.57 43.76
CA LYS A 35 28.65 -46.80 45.21
C LYS A 35 29.72 -47.85 45.49
N ASN A 36 29.72 -48.95 44.74
CA ASN A 36 30.73 -49.99 44.89
C ASN A 36 32.12 -49.47 44.50
N LEU A 37 32.23 -48.71 43.41
CA LEU A 37 33.49 -48.09 42.97
C LEU A 37 34.06 -47.11 43.99
N LEU A 38 33.20 -46.28 44.60
CA LEU A 38 33.61 -45.38 45.69
C LEU A 38 34.12 -46.15 46.92
N ALA A 39 33.45 -47.26 47.28
CA ALA A 39 33.90 -48.12 48.37
C ALA A 39 35.23 -48.83 48.04
N GLU A 40 35.42 -49.30 46.80
CA GLU A 40 36.69 -49.87 46.32
C GLU A 40 37.84 -48.85 46.36
N ARG A 41 37.54 -47.57 46.12
CA ARG A 41 38.49 -46.45 46.22
C ARG A 41 38.72 -45.98 47.67
N GLY A 42 38.08 -46.60 48.67
CA GLY A 42 38.25 -46.28 50.08
C GLY A 42 37.53 -45.02 50.55
N ILE A 43 36.55 -44.54 49.79
CA ILE A 43 35.80 -43.32 50.11
C ILE A 43 34.63 -43.68 51.03
N SER A 44 34.55 -43.02 52.19
CA SER A 44 33.47 -43.25 53.15
C SER A 44 32.17 -42.58 52.72
N GLU A 45 31.05 -43.13 53.20
CA GLU A 45 29.73 -42.55 52.93
C GLU A 45 29.59 -41.16 53.56
N ASP A 46 30.15 -40.96 54.76
CA ASP A 46 30.13 -39.68 55.46
C ASP A 46 30.92 -38.61 54.70
N TYR A 47 32.10 -38.96 54.19
CA TYR A 47 32.89 -38.07 53.31
C TYR A 47 32.10 -37.69 52.06
N SER A 48 31.47 -38.67 51.41
CA SER A 48 30.68 -38.42 50.19
C SER A 48 29.50 -37.47 50.44
N LYS A 49 28.86 -37.56 51.62
CA LYS A 49 27.75 -36.68 52.04
C LYS A 49 28.20 -35.26 52.34
N GLU A 50 29.38 -35.07 52.92
CA GLU A 50 29.94 -33.74 53.10
C GLU A 50 30.38 -33.15 51.76
N ARG A 51 31.09 -33.94 50.94
CA ARG A 51 31.60 -33.50 49.64
C ARG A 51 30.49 -33.07 48.69
N ILE A 52 29.35 -33.78 48.63
CA ILE A 52 28.23 -33.35 47.79
C ILE A 52 27.61 -32.02 48.24
N LYS A 53 27.66 -31.68 49.54
CA LYS A 53 27.20 -30.37 50.01
C LYS A 53 28.13 -29.26 49.53
N GLU A 54 29.45 -29.48 49.61
CA GLU A 54 30.45 -28.54 49.08
C GLU A 54 30.27 -28.35 47.58
N LEU A 55 30.17 -29.44 46.81
CA LEU A 55 29.96 -29.40 45.36
C LEU A 55 28.66 -28.67 44.97
N LYS A 56 27.59 -28.80 45.76
CA LYS A 56 26.34 -28.03 45.55
C LYS A 56 26.58 -26.53 45.76
N VAL A 57 27.28 -26.15 46.81
CA VAL A 57 27.62 -24.74 47.08
C VAL A 57 28.50 -24.16 45.97
N GLU A 58 29.53 -24.90 45.54
CA GLU A 58 30.40 -24.52 44.43
C GLU A 58 29.60 -24.37 43.12
N SER A 59 28.72 -25.33 42.81
CA SER A 59 27.85 -25.28 41.64
C SER A 59 26.89 -24.10 41.67
N GLU A 60 26.29 -23.81 42.84
CA GLU A 60 25.41 -22.65 42.99
C GLU A 60 26.19 -21.34 42.82
N ALA A 61 27.40 -21.24 43.36
CA ALA A 61 28.26 -20.07 43.17
C ALA A 61 28.65 -19.87 41.70
N LEU A 62 29.00 -20.94 40.98
CA LEU A 62 29.27 -20.90 39.55
C LEU A 62 28.03 -20.49 38.75
N TRP A 63 26.87 -21.02 39.10
CA TRP A 63 25.60 -20.66 38.47
C TRP A 63 25.23 -19.19 38.70
N GLN A 64 25.41 -18.67 39.91
CA GLN A 64 25.18 -17.25 40.21
C GLN A 64 26.14 -16.36 39.42
N LYS A 65 27.42 -16.72 39.35
CA LYS A 65 28.41 -16.00 38.53
C LYS A 65 28.01 -16.00 37.05
N GLU A 66 27.57 -17.15 36.53
CA GLU A 66 27.09 -17.24 35.16
C GLU A 66 25.85 -16.36 34.93
N LEU A 67 24.90 -16.32 35.87
CA LEU A 67 23.74 -15.43 35.80
C LEU A 67 24.15 -13.95 35.81
N GLU A 68 25.18 -13.57 36.57
CA GLU A 68 25.72 -12.21 36.56
C GLU A 68 26.39 -11.86 35.23
N ASP A 69 27.20 -12.76 34.69
CA ASP A 69 27.82 -12.59 33.37
C ASP A 69 26.76 -12.43 32.28
N ARG A 70 25.71 -13.27 32.30
CA ARG A 70 24.58 -13.21 31.36
C ARG A 70 23.78 -11.90 31.46
N LYS A 71 23.69 -11.27 32.64
CA LYS A 71 23.02 -9.96 32.81
C LYS A 71 23.76 -8.86 32.06
N THR A 72 25.09 -8.91 32.00
CA THR A 72 25.91 -7.83 31.43
C THR A 72 26.19 -7.99 29.94
N GLU A 73 26.01 -9.21 29.41
CA GLU A 73 26.28 -9.54 28.02
C GLU A 73 25.50 -8.65 27.03
N ARG A 74 26.15 -8.31 25.91
CA ARG A 74 25.61 -7.38 24.89
C ARG A 74 25.61 -8.04 23.52
N TYR A 75 24.69 -7.60 22.66
CA TYR A 75 24.81 -7.87 21.24
C TYR A 75 25.92 -7.02 20.63
N SER A 76 26.61 -7.58 19.63
CA SER A 76 27.50 -6.81 18.77
C SER A 76 26.71 -5.78 17.97
N ILE A 77 27.34 -4.66 17.63
CA ILE A 77 26.71 -3.58 16.86
C ILE A 77 26.18 -4.10 15.52
N ILE A 78 26.97 -4.92 14.82
CA ILE A 78 26.58 -5.55 13.55
C ILE A 78 25.29 -6.35 13.72
N ARG A 79 25.17 -7.15 14.79
CA ARG A 79 23.97 -7.95 15.04
C ARG A 79 22.75 -7.09 15.33
N LEU A 80 22.93 -5.93 15.97
CA LEU A 80 21.84 -4.97 16.19
C LEU A 80 21.37 -4.34 14.88
N VAL A 81 22.28 -4.00 13.97
CA VAL A 81 21.94 -3.49 12.63
C VAL A 81 21.15 -4.53 11.83
N PHE A 82 21.62 -5.77 11.80
CA PHE A 82 20.89 -6.87 11.15
C PHE A 82 19.51 -7.08 11.77
N MET A 83 19.39 -7.01 13.11
CA MET A 83 18.09 -7.11 13.79
C MET A 83 17.14 -5.97 13.43
N ALA A 84 17.65 -4.75 13.21
CA ALA A 84 16.82 -3.62 12.80
C ALA A 84 16.34 -3.77 11.35
N LEU A 85 17.21 -4.20 10.43
CA LEU A 85 16.87 -4.41 9.02
C LEU A 85 15.87 -5.56 8.83
N PHE A 86 16.07 -6.67 9.55
CA PHE A 86 15.22 -7.85 9.47
C PHE A 86 14.29 -7.97 10.69
N TRP A 87 13.84 -6.83 11.23
CA TRP A 87 13.01 -6.77 12.42
C TRP A 87 11.74 -7.64 12.34
N PRO A 88 11.04 -7.80 11.19
CA PRO A 88 9.84 -8.62 11.15
C PRO A 88 10.14 -10.09 11.49
N ARG A 89 11.23 -10.65 10.94
CA ARG A 89 11.68 -12.01 11.24
C ARG A 89 12.08 -12.14 12.71
N GLU A 90 12.79 -11.15 13.23
CA GLU A 90 13.30 -11.14 14.61
C GLU A 90 12.21 -10.93 15.66
N VAL A 91 11.01 -10.46 15.31
CA VAL A 91 9.86 -10.44 16.22
C VAL A 91 9.37 -11.87 16.51
N PHE A 92 9.33 -12.72 15.48
CA PHE A 92 8.81 -14.08 15.60
C PHE A 92 9.87 -15.10 16.08
N TRP A 93 11.15 -14.86 15.82
CA TRP A 93 12.24 -15.73 16.25
C TRP A 93 12.75 -15.39 17.66
N ASN A 94 13.12 -16.41 18.45
CA ASN A 94 13.79 -16.27 19.76
C ASN A 94 13.03 -15.41 20.81
N ARG A 95 11.81 -15.79 21.14
CA ARG A 95 10.85 -14.96 21.90
C ARG A 95 11.23 -14.68 23.37
N TYR A 96 12.18 -15.41 23.98
CA TYR A 96 12.43 -15.33 25.44
C TYR A 96 13.90 -15.25 25.92
N PRO A 97 14.73 -14.27 25.49
CA PRO A 97 16.08 -14.09 26.07
C PRO A 97 16.03 -13.74 27.57
N LYS A 98 14.95 -13.08 28.01
CA LYS A 98 14.76 -12.67 29.41
C LYS A 98 14.59 -13.88 30.35
N ARG A 99 14.01 -15.00 29.88
CA ARG A 99 13.85 -16.22 30.68
C ARG A 99 15.18 -16.93 30.94
N ALA A 100 16.19 -16.72 30.08
CA ALA A 100 17.52 -17.29 30.22
C ALA A 100 18.51 -16.39 31.00
N GLY A 101 18.03 -15.27 31.57
CA GLY A 101 18.86 -14.33 32.34
C GLY A 101 19.47 -13.16 31.53
N TYR A 102 19.23 -13.11 30.21
CA TYR A 102 19.80 -12.08 29.33
C TYR A 102 18.97 -10.78 29.29
N TYR A 103 18.93 -10.06 30.42
CA TYR A 103 18.16 -8.83 30.56
C TYR A 103 18.60 -7.72 29.59
N ARG A 104 19.91 -7.49 29.47
CA ARG A 104 20.46 -6.41 28.64
C ARG A 104 20.28 -6.66 27.14
N LYS A 105 20.57 -7.88 26.66
CA LYS A 105 20.27 -8.29 25.27
C LYS A 105 18.78 -8.15 24.94
N SER A 106 17.88 -8.50 25.87
CA SER A 106 16.44 -8.31 25.68
C SER A 106 16.04 -6.84 25.50
N LYS A 107 16.66 -5.91 26.25
CA LYS A 107 16.45 -4.47 26.06
C LYS A 107 16.99 -3.99 24.71
N GLN A 108 18.22 -4.37 24.36
CA GLN A 108 18.84 -3.98 23.09
C GLN A 108 18.07 -4.47 21.87
N ARG A 109 17.56 -5.72 21.90
CA ARG A 109 16.69 -6.26 20.83
C ARG A 109 15.42 -5.43 20.65
N ARG A 110 14.74 -5.07 21.74
CA ARG A 110 13.52 -4.25 21.66
C ARG A 110 13.79 -2.89 21.04
N ILE A 111 14.92 -2.27 21.38
CA ILE A 111 15.35 -1.01 20.77
C ILE A 111 15.63 -1.21 19.27
N ALA A 112 16.39 -2.24 18.88
CA ALA A 112 16.69 -2.51 17.48
C ALA A 112 15.43 -2.77 16.64
N ILE A 113 14.48 -3.55 17.16
CA ILE A 113 13.19 -3.78 16.50
C ILE A 113 12.39 -2.48 16.39
N GLY A 114 12.36 -1.66 17.44
CA GLY A 114 11.69 -0.36 17.42
C GLY A 114 12.27 0.58 16.36
N VAL A 115 13.60 0.65 16.26
CA VAL A 115 14.29 1.43 15.22
C VAL A 115 13.94 0.91 13.82
N GLY A 116 13.99 -0.42 13.63
CA GLY A 116 13.61 -1.04 12.36
C GLY A 116 12.20 -0.69 11.91
N LEU A 117 11.25 -0.75 12.86
CA LEU A 117 9.84 -0.42 12.61
C LEU A 117 9.69 1.06 12.21
N VAL A 118 10.30 1.99 12.94
CA VAL A 118 10.25 3.43 12.63
C VAL A 118 10.84 3.72 11.25
N CYS A 119 12.02 3.15 10.93
CA CYS A 119 12.63 3.32 9.62
C CYS A 119 11.72 2.79 8.49
N SER A 120 11.11 1.62 8.67
CA SER A 120 10.18 1.09 7.67
C SER A 120 8.94 1.97 7.48
N SER A 121 8.38 2.52 8.56
CA SER A 121 7.23 3.43 8.47
C SER A 121 7.57 4.71 7.71
N ILE A 122 8.74 5.30 7.94
CA ILE A 122 9.20 6.50 7.23
C ILE A 122 9.32 6.22 5.72
N LEU A 123 9.91 5.07 5.34
CA LEU A 123 10.06 4.70 3.94
C LEU A 123 8.72 4.48 3.24
N VAL A 124 7.75 3.84 3.92
CA VAL A 124 6.39 3.64 3.37
C VAL A 124 5.68 4.97 3.19
N LEU A 125 5.74 5.87 4.18
CA LEU A 125 5.14 7.20 4.09
C LEU A 125 5.75 8.00 2.94
N TYR A 126 7.08 8.00 2.82
CA TYR A 126 7.78 8.67 1.73
C TYR A 126 7.40 8.10 0.35
N SER A 127 7.27 6.78 0.24
CA SER A 127 6.84 6.12 -1.00
C SER A 127 5.42 6.52 -1.40
N ASN A 128 4.51 6.71 -0.44
CA ASN A 128 3.13 7.11 -0.76
C ASN A 128 3.08 8.57 -1.23
N VAL A 129 3.78 9.48 -0.54
CA VAL A 129 3.82 10.90 -0.93
C VAL A 129 4.40 11.08 -2.33
N THR A 130 5.50 10.40 -2.63
CA THR A 130 6.13 10.47 -3.96
C THR A 130 5.32 9.80 -5.07
N ALA A 131 4.46 8.83 -4.73
CA ALA A 131 3.55 8.21 -5.70
C ALA A 131 2.41 9.16 -6.08
N ASP A 132 1.85 9.90 -5.10
CA ASP A 132 0.78 10.88 -5.34
C ASP A 132 1.27 12.03 -6.22
N GLU A 133 2.48 12.55 -5.96
CA GLU A 133 3.10 13.59 -6.78
C GLU A 133 3.24 13.15 -8.25
N ARG A 134 3.77 11.94 -8.49
CA ARG A 134 3.90 11.39 -9.85
C ARG A 134 2.57 11.13 -10.53
N TYR A 135 1.52 10.82 -9.77
CA TYR A 135 0.19 10.61 -10.33
C TYR A 135 -0.44 11.93 -10.77
N GLN A 136 -0.27 12.99 -9.98
CA GLN A 136 -0.70 14.35 -10.34
C GLN A 136 0.06 14.86 -11.57
N GLU A 137 1.38 14.67 -11.64
CA GLU A 137 2.19 15.05 -12.81
C GLU A 137 1.67 14.37 -14.10
N ARG A 138 1.31 13.08 -14.03
CA ARG A 138 0.74 12.35 -15.18
C ARG A 138 -0.63 12.89 -15.59
N ILE A 139 -1.48 13.25 -14.63
CA ILE A 139 -2.78 13.86 -14.92
C ILE A 139 -2.58 15.21 -15.60
N ASP A 140 -1.65 16.03 -15.12
CA ASP A 140 -1.34 17.34 -15.71
C ASP A 140 -0.77 17.21 -17.13
N GLU A 141 0.07 16.21 -17.41
CA GLU A 141 0.55 15.90 -18.76
C GLU A 141 -0.59 15.48 -19.70
N ILE A 142 -1.50 14.61 -19.24
CA ILE A 142 -2.67 14.19 -20.01
C ILE A 142 -3.60 15.38 -20.30
N ASN A 143 -3.83 16.26 -19.31
CA ASN A 143 -4.65 17.46 -19.48
C ASN A 143 -4.02 18.42 -20.49
N LYS A 144 -2.71 18.65 -20.44
CA LYS A 144 -2.01 19.50 -21.41
C LYS A 144 -2.06 18.92 -22.83
N MET A 145 -1.93 17.60 -22.99
CA MET A 145 -2.10 16.95 -24.29
C MET A 145 -3.54 17.09 -24.82
N ALA A 146 -4.54 16.99 -23.94
CA ALA A 146 -5.93 17.19 -24.31
C ALA A 146 -6.24 18.65 -24.72
N GLU A 147 -5.66 19.65 -24.05
CA GLU A 147 -5.80 21.07 -24.40
C GLU A 147 -5.15 21.42 -25.73
N ILE A 148 -3.98 20.85 -26.03
CA ILE A 148 -3.24 21.13 -27.27
C ILE A 148 -3.93 20.53 -28.50
N ASP A 149 -4.61 19.39 -28.36
CA ASP A 149 -5.21 18.64 -29.48
C ASP A 149 -6.70 18.95 -29.74
N SER A 150 -7.36 19.76 -28.90
CA SER A 150 -8.70 20.27 -29.18
C SER A 150 -8.65 21.39 -30.23
N ILE A 151 -8.53 20.99 -31.50
CA ILE A 151 -8.64 21.92 -32.62
C ILE A 151 -10.13 22.17 -32.89
N ALA A 152 -10.75 23.05 -32.11
CA ALA A 152 -12.08 23.57 -32.40
C ALA A 152 -12.03 24.40 -33.70
N THR A 153 -12.28 23.75 -34.84
CA THR A 153 -12.42 24.47 -36.11
C THR A 153 -13.90 24.80 -36.29
N SER A 154 -14.27 26.06 -36.06
CA SER A 154 -15.60 26.57 -36.40
C SER A 154 -15.53 27.36 -37.71
N GLN A 155 -16.28 26.91 -38.71
CA GLN A 155 -16.48 27.66 -39.95
C GLN A 155 -17.93 28.11 -40.03
N ILE A 156 -18.13 29.41 -40.14
CA ILE A 156 -19.43 30.05 -40.38
C ILE A 156 -19.34 30.63 -41.78
N ASP A 157 -20.23 30.18 -42.67
CA ASP A 157 -20.37 30.79 -44.00
C ASP A 157 -21.60 31.71 -44.03
N TRP A 158 -21.56 32.73 -44.90
CA TRP A 158 -22.59 33.76 -45.08
C TRP A 158 -23.96 33.18 -45.48
N SER A 159 -24.00 31.91 -45.88
CA SER A 159 -25.19 31.12 -46.16
C SER A 159 -25.98 30.68 -44.92
N GLY A 160 -25.48 30.93 -43.70
CA GLY A 160 -26.11 30.46 -42.46
C GLY A 160 -25.86 28.98 -42.18
N ARG A 161 -24.78 28.42 -42.75
CA ARG A 161 -24.25 27.10 -42.45
C ARG A 161 -23.17 27.20 -41.37
N TYR A 162 -23.26 26.35 -40.36
CA TYR A 162 -22.30 26.26 -39.26
C TYR A 162 -21.71 24.86 -39.28
N VAL A 163 -20.39 24.76 -39.38
CA VAL A 163 -19.67 23.47 -39.29
C VAL A 163 -18.76 23.53 -38.07
N PHE A 164 -18.89 22.55 -37.20
CA PHE A 164 -18.09 22.38 -36.00
C PHE A 164 -17.49 20.97 -35.98
N ILE A 165 -16.16 20.91 -35.88
CA ILE A 165 -15.43 19.66 -35.75
C ILE A 165 -14.68 19.67 -34.42
N ASP A 166 -14.90 18.64 -33.62
CA ASP A 166 -14.23 18.40 -32.35
C ASP A 166 -13.78 16.94 -32.26
N SER A 167 -12.85 16.63 -31.37
CA SER A 167 -12.45 15.24 -31.13
C SER A 167 -12.22 14.97 -29.66
N SER A 168 -12.65 13.80 -29.21
CA SER A 168 -12.46 13.31 -27.85
C SER A 168 -11.94 11.87 -27.85
N TYR A 169 -11.47 11.37 -26.72
CA TYR A 169 -11.01 9.99 -26.58
C TYR A 169 -11.98 9.18 -25.72
N LEU A 170 -12.31 7.97 -26.18
CA LEU A 170 -13.12 7.00 -25.42
C LEU A 170 -12.48 5.62 -25.51
N SER A 171 -12.09 5.06 -24.35
CA SER A 171 -11.48 3.72 -24.27
C SER A 171 -10.30 3.53 -25.25
N SER A 172 -9.42 4.53 -25.33
CA SER A 172 -8.26 4.59 -26.24
C SER A 172 -8.55 4.77 -27.73
N ASN A 173 -9.82 4.87 -28.15
CA ASN A 173 -10.20 5.24 -29.51
C ASN A 173 -10.46 6.74 -29.62
N LYS A 174 -9.98 7.35 -30.71
CA LYS A 174 -10.29 8.75 -31.04
C LYS A 174 -11.68 8.82 -31.65
N ILE A 175 -12.57 9.57 -31.02
CA ILE A 175 -13.89 9.90 -31.54
C ILE A 175 -13.82 11.29 -32.17
N VAL A 176 -14.24 11.39 -33.43
CA VAL A 176 -14.40 12.68 -34.12
C VAL A 176 -15.87 13.01 -34.22
N TRP A 177 -16.21 14.22 -33.79
CA TRP A 177 -17.55 14.79 -33.81
C TRP A 177 -17.59 15.85 -34.88
N ASN A 178 -18.55 15.73 -35.80
CA ASN A 178 -18.79 16.73 -36.83
C ASN A 178 -20.26 17.16 -36.75
N LEU A 179 -20.49 18.38 -36.29
CA LEU A 179 -21.78 19.01 -36.24
C LEU A 179 -21.90 19.95 -37.43
N GLU A 180 -22.82 19.64 -38.33
CA GLU A 180 -23.19 20.51 -39.44
C GLU A 180 -24.60 21.04 -39.21
N LEU A 181 -24.77 22.35 -39.26
CA LEU A 181 -26.05 23.02 -39.06
C LEU A 181 -26.33 23.95 -40.22
N LYS A 182 -27.60 24.06 -40.57
CA LYS A 182 -28.10 25.00 -41.57
C LYS A 182 -29.31 25.71 -40.99
N LYS A 183 -29.30 27.04 -41.10
CA LYS A 183 -30.48 27.84 -40.77
C LYS A 183 -31.53 27.65 -41.86
N GLU A 184 -32.67 27.09 -41.48
CA GLU A 184 -33.83 26.97 -42.35
C GLU A 184 -35.02 27.66 -41.68
N HIS A 185 -35.51 28.74 -42.32
CA HIS A 185 -36.53 29.62 -41.76
C HIS A 185 -36.16 30.19 -40.37
N GLN A 186 -36.83 29.72 -39.31
CA GLN A 186 -36.65 30.12 -37.91
C GLN A 186 -36.00 29.03 -37.04
N SER A 187 -35.69 27.87 -37.62
CA SER A 187 -35.05 26.74 -36.94
C SER A 187 -33.64 26.52 -37.45
N HIS A 188 -32.75 26.09 -36.56
CA HIS A 188 -31.45 25.57 -36.95
C HIS A 188 -31.58 24.05 -37.03
N LEU A 189 -31.46 23.46 -38.21
CA LEU A 189 -31.46 22.02 -38.38
C LEU A 189 -30.05 21.54 -38.65
N GLY A 190 -29.69 20.36 -38.18
CA GLY A 190 -28.39 19.82 -38.52
C GLY A 190 -28.17 18.38 -38.13
N THR A 191 -26.95 17.93 -38.36
CA THR A 191 -26.54 16.54 -38.16
C THR A 191 -25.28 16.50 -37.34
N LEU A 192 -25.32 15.79 -36.21
CA LEU A 192 -24.15 15.39 -35.46
C LEU A 192 -23.70 14.02 -35.97
N THR A 193 -22.55 13.99 -36.62
CA THR A 193 -21.86 12.75 -36.95
C THR A 193 -20.85 12.44 -35.86
N PHE A 194 -20.85 11.21 -35.35
CA PHE A 194 -19.77 10.72 -34.50
C PHE A 194 -19.13 9.47 -35.11
N ASN A 195 -17.80 9.43 -35.07
CA ASN A 195 -17.01 8.35 -35.64
C ASN A 195 -16.04 7.81 -34.59
N ASP A 196 -16.26 6.58 -34.11
CA ASP A 196 -15.42 5.85 -33.13
C ASP A 196 -14.43 4.90 -33.84
N GLY A 197 -13.96 5.27 -35.04
CA GLY A 197 -12.99 4.53 -35.85
C GLY A 197 -13.52 3.26 -36.55
N SER A 198 -14.54 2.60 -36.00
CA SER A 198 -15.13 1.35 -36.54
C SER A 198 -16.55 1.51 -37.08
N LYS A 199 -17.29 2.53 -36.59
CA LYS A 199 -18.67 2.81 -37.00
C LYS A 199 -18.92 4.32 -37.01
N LYS A 200 -19.70 4.73 -38.00
CA LYS A 200 -20.21 6.10 -38.14
C LYS A 200 -21.68 6.10 -37.76
N GLN A 201 -22.06 6.93 -36.79
CA GLN A 201 -23.46 7.19 -36.47
C GLN A 201 -23.78 8.65 -36.74
N VAL A 202 -25.01 8.89 -37.17
CA VAL A 202 -25.51 10.21 -37.53
C VAL A 202 -26.78 10.45 -36.73
N ILE A 203 -26.77 11.53 -35.95
CA ILE A 203 -27.87 11.99 -35.12
C ILE A 203 -28.39 13.29 -35.74
N SER A 204 -29.68 13.33 -36.03
CA SER A 204 -30.33 14.57 -36.47
C SER A 204 -30.59 15.45 -35.25
N CYS A 205 -30.32 16.75 -35.39
CA CYS A 205 -30.37 17.71 -34.30
C CYS A 205 -31.18 18.95 -34.68
N ILE A 206 -31.84 19.52 -33.68
CA ILE A 206 -32.57 20.78 -33.75
C ILE A 206 -31.87 21.78 -32.82
N GLY A 207 -31.56 22.95 -33.36
CA GLY A 207 -31.03 24.10 -32.64
C GLY A 207 -32.13 25.09 -32.31
N LEU A 208 -32.24 25.44 -31.03
CA LEU A 208 -33.18 26.41 -30.47
C LEU A 208 -32.43 27.67 -30.03
N LEU A 209 -32.94 28.84 -30.38
CA LEU A 209 -32.38 30.11 -29.94
C LEU A 209 -32.94 30.47 -28.55
N LYS A 210 -32.05 30.66 -27.58
CA LYS A 210 -32.37 31.05 -26.21
C LYS A 210 -31.33 32.03 -25.66
N ASP A 211 -31.77 33.22 -25.25
CA ASP A 211 -30.94 34.22 -24.57
C ASP A 211 -29.57 34.45 -25.26
N GLU A 212 -29.59 34.66 -26.59
CA GLU A 212 -28.41 34.86 -27.47
C GLU A 212 -27.55 33.62 -27.74
N LEU A 213 -27.93 32.47 -27.21
CA LEU A 213 -27.29 31.18 -27.45
C LEU A 213 -28.14 30.31 -28.36
N ILE A 214 -27.49 29.47 -29.17
CA ILE A 214 -28.16 28.39 -29.90
C ILE A 214 -27.89 27.09 -29.13
N GLU A 215 -28.93 26.51 -28.55
CA GLU A 215 -28.89 25.23 -27.84
C GLU A 215 -29.27 24.09 -28.80
N PHE A 216 -28.50 23.01 -28.81
CA PHE A 216 -28.73 21.87 -29.71
C PHE A 216 -29.27 20.67 -28.97
N TYR A 217 -30.30 20.06 -29.54
CA TYR A 217 -30.98 18.87 -29.04
C TYR A 217 -31.10 17.84 -30.15
N PRO A 218 -31.11 16.54 -29.85
CA PRO A 218 -31.58 15.54 -30.80
C PRO A 218 -33.02 15.84 -31.24
N ASP A 219 -33.35 15.52 -32.48
CA ASP A 219 -34.73 15.58 -32.96
C ASP A 219 -35.63 14.48 -32.36
N THR A 220 -35.02 13.36 -31.97
CA THR A 220 -35.68 12.21 -31.33
C THR A 220 -34.74 11.53 -30.35
N THR A 221 -35.18 10.42 -29.76
CA THR A 221 -34.36 9.63 -28.86
C THR A 221 -33.54 8.58 -29.62
N TYR A 222 -32.23 8.55 -29.39
CA TYR A 222 -31.27 7.66 -30.03
C TYR A 222 -30.62 6.74 -29.00
N SER A 223 -30.60 5.44 -29.28
CA SER A 223 -29.81 4.47 -28.53
C SER A 223 -28.39 4.40 -29.10
N LEU A 224 -27.39 4.62 -28.24
CA LEU A 224 -25.98 4.51 -28.58
C LEU A 224 -25.49 3.07 -28.43
N ASP A 225 -24.50 2.68 -29.23
CA ASP A 225 -23.95 1.32 -29.29
C ASP A 225 -23.38 0.79 -27.96
N ARG A 226 -23.21 1.64 -26.94
CA ARG A 226 -22.71 1.28 -25.60
C ARG A 226 -23.78 1.25 -24.51
N GLY A 227 -25.06 1.20 -24.89
CA GLY A 227 -26.20 1.16 -23.95
C GLY A 227 -26.56 2.51 -23.33
N GLY A 228 -25.95 3.60 -23.82
CA GLY A 228 -26.36 4.96 -23.50
C GLY A 228 -27.54 5.39 -24.35
N GLU A 229 -28.43 6.20 -23.82
CA GLU A 229 -29.56 6.77 -24.54
C GLU A 229 -29.44 8.29 -24.53
N ILE A 230 -29.62 8.92 -25.68
CA ILE A 230 -29.71 10.36 -25.82
C ILE A 230 -31.12 10.69 -26.25
N SER A 231 -31.85 11.40 -25.41
CA SER A 231 -33.23 11.82 -25.68
C SER A 231 -33.29 13.23 -26.27
N TYR A 232 -34.41 13.57 -26.88
CA TYR A 232 -34.69 14.93 -27.37
C TYR A 232 -34.73 16.00 -26.26
N TYR A 233 -34.72 15.62 -24.97
CA TYR A 233 -34.55 16.54 -23.84
C TYR A 233 -33.09 16.84 -23.53
N ASP A 234 -32.16 16.09 -24.11
CA ASP A 234 -30.75 16.18 -23.79
C ASP A 234 -30.06 17.24 -24.64
N ARG A 235 -29.68 18.33 -23.98
CA ARG A 235 -28.91 19.39 -24.63
C ARG A 235 -27.49 18.90 -24.91
N LEU A 236 -27.11 18.90 -26.19
CA LEU A 236 -25.82 18.43 -26.69
C LEU A 236 -24.77 19.55 -26.70
N PHE A 237 -25.12 20.70 -27.25
CA PHE A 237 -24.19 21.82 -27.47
C PHE A 237 -24.86 23.17 -27.22
N THR A 238 -24.04 24.20 -26.96
CA THR A 238 -24.48 25.58 -26.90
C THR A 238 -23.50 26.47 -27.66
N LEU A 239 -23.99 27.23 -28.63
CA LEU A 239 -23.20 28.17 -29.44
C LEU A 239 -23.58 29.61 -29.11
N GLY A 240 -22.60 30.47 -28.80
CA GLY A 240 -22.84 31.91 -28.71
C GLY A 240 -23.01 32.53 -30.10
N ARG A 241 -24.02 33.38 -30.29
CA ARG A 241 -24.30 34.03 -31.59
C ARG A 241 -23.15 34.94 -32.06
N ASP A 242 -22.46 35.61 -31.13
CA ASP A 242 -21.43 36.62 -31.42
C ASP A 242 -20.06 36.32 -30.75
N ARG A 243 -19.89 35.12 -30.19
CA ARG A 243 -18.61 34.68 -29.62
C ARG A 243 -18.14 33.44 -30.35
N LYS A 244 -16.90 33.44 -30.84
CA LYS A 244 -16.22 32.24 -31.38
C LYS A 244 -16.06 31.11 -30.36
N GLU A 245 -16.50 31.35 -29.12
CA GLU A 245 -16.42 30.44 -28.00
C GLU A 245 -17.59 29.45 -28.06
N ILE A 246 -17.25 28.17 -28.22
CA ILE A 246 -18.19 27.07 -28.22
C ILE A 246 -18.18 26.47 -26.81
N TYR A 247 -19.33 26.51 -26.15
CA TYR A 247 -19.47 25.94 -24.81
C TYR A 247 -20.11 24.56 -24.96
N THR A 248 -19.28 23.52 -24.89
CA THR A 248 -19.76 22.13 -24.95
C THR A 248 -20.04 21.62 -23.52
N LYS A 249 -21.28 21.17 -23.26
CA LYS A 249 -21.65 20.55 -21.97
C LYS A 249 -21.83 19.04 -22.17
N TRP A 250 -20.72 18.31 -22.21
CA TRP A 250 -20.64 16.86 -22.44
C TRP A 250 -21.12 15.98 -21.27
N GLY A 251 -22.14 16.40 -20.52
CA GLY A 251 -22.56 15.75 -19.27
C GLY A 251 -23.25 14.38 -19.41
N LYS A 252 -23.83 14.04 -20.57
CA LYS A 252 -24.55 12.76 -20.79
C LYS A 252 -23.92 11.82 -21.81
N LEU A 253 -23.08 12.34 -22.71
CA LEU A 253 -22.38 11.55 -23.74
C LEU A 253 -21.14 10.82 -23.19
N ASN A 254 -20.68 11.20 -21.99
CA ASN A 254 -19.60 10.58 -21.23
C ASN A 254 -18.31 10.23 -22.02
N PRO A 255 -17.72 11.11 -22.85
CA PRO A 255 -16.30 10.99 -23.14
C PRO A 255 -15.57 11.57 -21.92
N PHE A 256 -15.01 10.69 -21.09
CA PHE A 256 -14.34 11.00 -19.83
C PHE A 256 -13.59 12.34 -19.80
N ILE A 257 -14.19 13.36 -19.18
CA ILE A 257 -13.50 14.42 -18.42
C ILE A 257 -14.33 14.62 -17.16
N SER A 258 -13.87 14.05 -16.06
CA SER A 258 -14.49 14.17 -14.75
C SER A 258 -14.01 15.45 -14.04
N GLU A 259 -14.68 16.56 -14.27
CA GLU A 259 -14.82 17.61 -13.25
C GLU A 259 -16.21 18.24 -13.33
N THR A 260 -17.07 17.94 -12.35
CA THR A 260 -18.26 18.75 -12.06
C THR A 260 -17.82 20.10 -11.52
N ARG A 261 -17.75 21.12 -12.36
CA ARG A 261 -17.64 22.52 -11.92
C ARG A 261 -19.03 23.07 -11.59
N ALA A 262 -19.14 23.76 -10.45
CA ALA A 262 -20.36 24.48 -10.10
C ALA A 262 -20.66 25.55 -11.16
N ILE A 263 -21.94 25.75 -11.52
CA ILE A 263 -22.41 26.69 -12.55
C ILE A 263 -21.75 28.09 -12.42
N ASN A 264 -21.50 28.51 -11.19
CA ASN A 264 -20.99 29.82 -10.81
C ASN A 264 -19.50 30.03 -11.18
N GLN A 265 -18.79 28.99 -11.61
CA GLN A 265 -17.40 29.09 -12.08
C GLN A 265 -17.30 29.32 -13.60
N TYR A 266 -18.39 29.14 -14.34
CA TYR A 266 -18.45 29.44 -15.78
C TYR A 266 -18.81 30.90 -16.06
N PHE A 267 -19.52 31.54 -15.14
CA PHE A 267 -19.88 32.95 -15.22
C PHE A 267 -19.05 33.69 -14.19
N GLY A 268 -17.98 34.34 -14.64
CA GLY A 268 -17.20 35.24 -13.80
C GLY A 268 -18.11 36.22 -13.08
N LYS A 269 -17.79 36.48 -11.80
CA LYS A 269 -18.44 37.52 -11.00
C LYS A 269 -18.50 38.81 -11.81
N ASN A 270 -19.70 39.30 -12.11
CA ASN A 270 -19.89 40.72 -12.30
C ASN A 270 -19.61 41.38 -10.93
N PRO A 271 -18.61 42.26 -10.79
CA PRO A 271 -18.65 43.21 -9.69
C PRO A 271 -19.81 44.15 -10.00
N VAL A 272 -20.94 43.96 -9.33
CA VAL A 272 -21.89 45.05 -9.15
C VAL A 272 -21.15 46.10 -8.32
N SER A 273 -20.67 47.14 -8.99
CA SER A 273 -20.33 48.40 -8.33
C SER A 273 -21.62 48.97 -7.75
N GLU A 274 -21.84 48.78 -6.46
CA GLU A 274 -22.71 49.68 -5.71
C GLU A 274 -21.99 51.03 -5.59
N SER A 275 -22.40 51.96 -6.44
CA SER A 275 -22.16 53.39 -6.24
C SER A 275 -23.09 53.88 -5.13
N LEU A 276 -22.49 54.34 -4.03
CA LEU A 276 -23.00 55.48 -3.25
C LEU A 276 -22.54 56.77 -3.95
#